data_AF-A0A6H5JBQ9-F1
#
_entry.id   AF-A0A6H5JBQ9-F1
#
_cell.length_a   1.000
_cell.length_b   1.000
_cell.length_c   1.000
_cell.angle_alpha   90.00
_cell.angle_beta   90.00
_cell.angle_gamma   90.00
#
_symmetry.space_group_name_H-M   'P 1'
#
loop_
_entity.id
_entity.type
_entity.pdbx_description
1 polymer ?
#
loop_
_entity_poly.entity_id
_entity_poly.type
_entity_poly.pdbx_seq_one_letter_code
_entity_poly.pdbx_strand_id
1 'polypeptide(L)'
;MLRPSVNTLSGGSIASSVSRSVFPGVCAAGNRLERSRTAGDVGCRRGMMMAAKAGKIKKGRSGKVLDKKTMTLLKLLDARPEPMPELSAEEKQRNFEIGRRYNSKMATSHNERMADLTMKIKLRDDAIAHLPELLQHAARQPDRNPPPLNRRVATYTPPIPGFDKKDYGLSDDEDAEAQLNRFRDGY
;
A
#
# COMPACT_ATOMS: atom_id res chain seq x y z
N MET A 1 -39.17 48.28 22.66
CA MET A 1 -39.01 47.33 21.53
C MET A 1 -38.36 48.09 20.38
N LEU A 2 -37.05 47.96 20.17
CA LEU A 2 -36.30 48.59 19.09
C LEU A 2 -35.65 47.50 18.23
N ARG A 3 -35.88 47.53 16.91
CA ARG A 3 -35.19 46.70 15.92
C ARG A 3 -34.05 47.51 15.31
N PRO A 4 -32.83 46.96 15.15
CA PRO A 4 -31.83 47.59 14.30
C PRO A 4 -32.03 47.22 12.83
N SER A 5 -31.84 48.22 11.96
CA SER A 5 -31.89 48.13 10.50
C SER A 5 -30.66 47.43 9.94
N VAL A 6 -30.85 46.52 8.98
CA VAL A 6 -29.76 45.94 8.19
C VAL A 6 -29.48 46.84 6.97
N ASN A 7 -28.27 47.40 6.92
CA ASN A 7 -27.77 48.14 5.77
C ASN A 7 -27.25 47.15 4.71
N THR A 8 -27.85 47.18 3.52
CA THR A 8 -27.36 46.47 2.34
C THR A 8 -26.23 47.27 1.69
N LEU A 9 -24.99 46.79 1.82
CA LEU A 9 -23.85 47.31 1.06
C LEU A 9 -23.71 46.54 -0.25
N SER A 10 -24.11 47.18 -1.34
CA SER A 10 -23.74 46.84 -2.70
C SER A 10 -22.26 47.15 -2.91
N GLY A 11 -21.41 46.12 -3.02
CA GLY A 11 -19.99 46.22 -3.34
C GLY A 11 -19.71 45.57 -4.69
N GLY A 12 -19.28 46.38 -5.65
CA GLY A 12 -19.05 46.01 -7.04
C GLY A 12 -17.95 44.97 -7.23
N SER A 13 -18.19 44.11 -8.22
CA SER A 13 -17.26 43.09 -8.70
C SER A 13 -16.08 43.75 -9.43
N ILE A 14 -14.88 43.66 -8.86
CA ILE A 14 -13.64 44.06 -9.50
C ILE A 14 -13.08 42.81 -10.17
N ALA A 15 -13.26 42.70 -11.48
CA ALA A 15 -12.70 41.64 -12.29
C ALA A 15 -11.18 41.83 -12.40
N SER A 16 -10.40 41.09 -11.63
CA SER A 16 -8.97 40.94 -11.86
C SER A 16 -8.74 39.83 -12.89
N SER A 17 -8.29 40.22 -14.08
CA SER A 17 -7.82 39.36 -15.14
C SER A 17 -6.52 38.65 -14.73
N VAL A 18 -6.60 37.35 -14.47
CA VAL A 18 -5.43 36.46 -14.44
C VAL A 18 -5.52 35.52 -15.63
N SER A 19 -4.54 35.67 -16.51
CA SER A 19 -4.29 34.90 -17.73
C SER A 19 -4.27 33.40 -17.44
N ARG A 20 -5.29 32.70 -17.94
CA ARG A 20 -5.25 31.23 -18.08
C ARG A 20 -4.33 30.91 -19.25
N SER A 21 -3.13 30.42 -18.96
CA SER A 21 -2.32 29.73 -19.96
C SER A 21 -3.10 28.51 -20.43
N VAL A 22 -3.45 28.55 -21.72
CA VAL A 22 -4.16 27.53 -22.47
C VAL A 22 -3.31 26.27 -22.52
N PHE A 23 -3.72 25.23 -21.81
CA PHE A 23 -3.37 23.86 -22.21
C PHE A 23 -4.44 23.40 -23.21
N PRO A 24 -4.06 22.98 -24.43
CA PRO A 24 -5.02 22.66 -25.47
C PRO A 24 -5.81 21.42 -25.09
N GLY A 25 -7.12 21.63 -24.91
CA GLY A 25 -8.09 20.55 -24.88
C GLY A 25 -8.24 19.93 -26.27
N VAL A 26 -8.31 18.60 -26.29
CA VAL A 26 -9.05 17.87 -27.32
C VAL A 26 -10.05 16.99 -26.57
N CYS A 27 -11.21 17.55 -26.28
CA CYS A 27 -12.41 16.78 -25.97
C CYS A 27 -13.39 17.02 -27.11
N ALA A 28 -13.14 16.36 -28.24
CA ALA A 28 -14.13 16.21 -29.29
C ALA A 28 -15.09 15.09 -28.88
N ALA A 29 -16.38 15.42 -28.79
CA ALA A 29 -17.46 14.45 -28.75
C ALA A 29 -17.44 13.60 -30.03
N GLY A 30 -17.38 12.28 -29.90
CA GLY A 30 -17.38 11.38 -31.04
C GLY A 30 -17.38 9.90 -30.63
N ASN A 31 -18.54 9.26 -30.81
CA ASN A 31 -18.78 7.83 -30.98
C ASN A 31 -18.24 6.86 -29.91
N ARG A 32 -19.12 6.59 -28.94
CA ARG A 32 -19.12 5.41 -28.07
C ARG A 32 -19.47 4.17 -28.89
N LEU A 33 -18.52 3.65 -29.67
CA LEU A 33 -18.58 2.30 -30.22
C LEU A 33 -17.74 1.37 -29.33
N GLU A 34 -18.40 0.39 -28.72
CA GLU A 34 -17.91 -0.95 -28.39
C GLU A 34 -16.40 -1.07 -28.10
N ARG A 35 -16.00 -0.91 -26.84
CA ARG A 35 -14.71 -1.41 -26.36
C ARG A 35 -14.93 -2.76 -25.69
N SER A 36 -14.96 -3.80 -26.52
CA SER A 36 -14.74 -5.17 -26.10
C SER A 36 -13.39 -5.25 -25.37
N ARG A 37 -13.42 -5.80 -24.15
CA ARG A 37 -12.21 -6.12 -23.39
C ARG A 37 -11.61 -7.39 -24.02
N THR A 38 -10.75 -7.22 -25.00
CA THR A 38 -9.85 -8.30 -25.42
C THR A 38 -8.70 -8.39 -24.40
N ALA A 39 -8.46 -9.63 -23.95
CA ALA A 39 -7.34 -9.97 -23.09
C ALA A 39 -6.01 -9.54 -23.73
N GLY A 40 -5.12 -8.97 -22.92
CA GLY A 40 -3.77 -8.62 -23.32
C GLY A 40 -2.94 -9.87 -23.59
N ASP A 41 -2.98 -10.32 -24.82
CA ASP A 41 -2.00 -11.20 -25.45
C ASP A 41 -0.88 -10.30 -25.99
N VAL A 42 0.28 -10.27 -25.31
CA VAL A 42 1.47 -9.57 -25.79
C VAL A 42 2.43 -10.64 -26.31
N GLY A 43 2.52 -10.70 -27.63
CA GLY A 43 3.04 -11.85 -28.34
C GLY A 43 4.55 -12.04 -28.30
N CYS A 44 4.95 -13.25 -28.72
CA CYS A 44 6.11 -13.43 -29.57
C CYS A 44 5.84 -14.61 -30.53
N ARG A 45 5.43 -14.31 -31.77
CA ARG A 45 5.41 -15.27 -32.87
C ARG A 45 6.75 -15.24 -33.59
N ARG A 46 7.44 -16.37 -33.65
CA ARG A 46 8.30 -16.74 -34.77
C ARG A 46 8.23 -18.25 -34.95
N GLY A 47 7.69 -18.67 -36.09
CA GLY A 47 7.48 -20.07 -36.40
C GLY A 47 8.77 -20.81 -36.72
N MET A 48 8.77 -22.10 -36.42
CA MET A 48 9.43 -23.16 -37.18
C MET A 48 8.52 -24.40 -37.02
N MET A 49 7.85 -24.81 -38.10
CA MET A 49 7.26 -26.15 -38.16
C MET A 49 8.40 -27.14 -38.33
N MET A 50 8.60 -28.00 -37.34
CA MET A 50 9.39 -29.22 -37.48
C MET A 50 8.56 -30.38 -36.94
N ALA A 51 8.17 -31.28 -37.85
CA ALA A 51 7.57 -32.55 -37.51
C ALA A 51 8.62 -33.41 -36.77
N ALA A 52 8.56 -33.43 -35.44
CA ALA A 52 9.40 -34.29 -34.64
C ALA A 52 8.73 -35.67 -34.51
N LYS A 53 9.36 -36.67 -35.14
CA LYS A 53 9.08 -38.09 -34.93
C LYS A 53 9.06 -38.43 -33.43
N ALA A 54 8.13 -39.29 -33.02
CA ALA A 54 8.00 -39.82 -31.67
C ALA A 54 9.28 -40.57 -31.23
N GLY A 55 10.21 -39.82 -30.64
CA GLY A 55 11.39 -40.35 -29.96
C GLY A 55 11.03 -40.73 -28.53
N LYS A 56 11.11 -42.03 -28.21
CA LYS A 56 10.95 -42.55 -26.85
C LYS A 56 12.01 -41.89 -25.94
N ILE A 57 11.60 -40.98 -25.07
CA ILE A 57 12.46 -40.43 -24.02
C ILE A 57 12.69 -41.54 -23.00
N LYS A 58 13.95 -41.99 -22.90
CA LYS A 58 14.41 -42.94 -21.89
C LYS A 58 14.11 -42.38 -20.49
N LYS A 59 13.32 -43.13 -19.71
CA LYS A 59 13.11 -42.93 -18.27
C LYS A 59 14.48 -42.95 -17.58
N GLY A 60 14.94 -41.79 -17.14
CA GLY A 60 16.21 -41.65 -16.45
C GLY A 60 16.22 -40.41 -15.58
N ARG A 61 15.62 -40.51 -14.39
CA ARG A 61 16.07 -39.84 -13.17
C ARG A 61 15.28 -40.41 -11.99
N SER A 62 15.97 -41.16 -11.14
CA SER A 62 15.53 -41.50 -9.80
C SER A 62 15.33 -40.19 -9.02
N GLY A 63 14.10 -39.66 -9.07
CA GLY A 63 13.70 -38.53 -8.26
C GLY A 63 13.84 -38.91 -6.79
N LYS A 64 14.55 -38.09 -6.01
CA LYS A 64 14.61 -38.23 -4.55
C LYS A 64 13.18 -38.31 -4.04
N VAL A 65 12.84 -39.37 -3.31
CA VAL A 65 11.54 -39.49 -2.65
C VAL A 65 11.46 -38.30 -1.69
N LEU A 66 10.68 -37.30 -2.08
CA LEU A 66 10.47 -36.12 -1.26
C LEU A 66 9.80 -36.56 0.03
N ASP A 67 10.31 -36.09 1.16
CA ASP A 67 9.77 -36.41 2.47
C ASP A 67 8.27 -36.11 2.51
N LYS A 68 7.49 -36.93 3.23
CA LYS A 68 6.03 -36.76 3.31
C LYS A 68 5.63 -35.33 3.70
N LYS A 69 6.38 -34.69 4.60
CA LYS A 69 6.20 -33.29 5.01
C LYS A 69 6.34 -32.33 3.83
N THR A 70 7.38 -32.50 3.01
CA THR A 70 7.60 -31.68 1.80
C THR A 70 6.51 -31.89 0.75
N MET A 71 6.01 -33.12 0.58
CA MET A 71 4.88 -33.39 -0.32
C MET A 71 3.58 -32.75 0.16
N THR A 72 3.34 -32.71 1.48
CA THR A 72 2.18 -32.01 2.04
C THR A 72 2.29 -30.50 1.84
N LEU A 73 3.48 -29.91 2.05
CA LEU A 73 3.74 -28.49 1.77
C LEU A 73 3.50 -28.16 0.30
N LEU A 74 3.99 -28.98 -0.63
CA LEU A 74 3.73 -28.81 -2.05
C LEU A 74 2.24 -28.90 -2.38
N LYS A 75 1.52 -29.86 -1.78
CA LYS A 75 0.06 -29.96 -1.94
C LYS A 75 -0.70 -28.74 -1.42
N LEU A 76 -0.22 -28.11 -0.35
CA LEU A 76 -0.81 -26.88 0.19
C LEU A 76 -0.58 -25.69 -0.75
N LEU A 77 0.61 -25.60 -1.37
CA LEU A 77 0.93 -24.56 -2.35
C LEU A 77 0.17 -24.75 -3.67
N ASP A 78 0.02 -26.00 -4.11
CA ASP A 78 -0.68 -26.36 -5.34
C ASP A 78 -2.21 -26.48 -5.15
N ALA A 79 -2.73 -26.21 -3.96
CA ALA A 79 -4.15 -26.30 -3.68
C ALA A 79 -4.93 -25.29 -4.54
N ARG A 80 -5.89 -25.79 -5.33
CA ARG A 80 -6.76 -24.94 -6.13
C ARG A 80 -7.65 -24.11 -5.20
N PRO A 81 -7.85 -22.81 -5.44
CA PRO A 81 -8.78 -22.02 -4.65
C PRO A 81 -10.19 -22.58 -4.80
N GLU A 82 -10.91 -22.67 -3.68
CA GLU A 82 -12.32 -23.03 -3.65
C GLU A 82 -13.13 -22.03 -4.50
N PRO A 83 -14.13 -22.49 -5.29
CA PRO A 83 -14.99 -21.60 -6.04
C PRO A 83 -15.78 -20.70 -5.07
N MET A 84 -15.82 -19.41 -5.34
CA MET A 84 -16.59 -18.48 -4.51
C MET A 84 -18.09 -18.78 -4.62
N PRO A 85 -18.86 -18.69 -3.52
CA PRO A 85 -20.30 -18.87 -3.57
C PRO A 85 -20.97 -17.77 -4.42
N GLU A 86 -22.05 -18.14 -5.11
CA GLU A 86 -22.82 -17.17 -5.90
C GLU A 86 -23.59 -16.22 -4.96
N LEU A 87 -23.18 -14.96 -4.95
CA LEU A 87 -23.88 -13.91 -4.20
C LEU A 87 -25.25 -13.62 -4.81
N SER A 88 -26.25 -13.45 -3.96
CA SER A 88 -27.56 -12.93 -4.37
C SER A 88 -27.43 -11.52 -4.98
N ALA A 89 -28.42 -11.09 -5.77
CA ALA A 89 -28.38 -9.77 -6.39
C ALA A 89 -28.31 -8.64 -5.36
N GLU A 90 -29.00 -8.79 -4.23
CA GLU A 90 -28.98 -7.83 -3.13
C GLU A 90 -27.61 -7.75 -2.45
N GLU A 91 -26.95 -8.89 -2.21
CA GLU A 91 -25.61 -8.93 -1.64
C GLU A 91 -24.57 -8.31 -2.57
N LYS A 92 -24.71 -8.54 -3.88
CA LYS A 92 -23.84 -7.89 -4.90
C LYS A 92 -23.96 -6.37 -4.84
N GLN A 93 -25.19 -5.84 -4.73
CA GLN A 93 -25.44 -4.41 -4.59
C GLN A 93 -24.83 -3.86 -3.30
N ARG A 94 -25.07 -4.52 -2.15
CA ARG A 94 -24.51 -4.11 -0.85
C ARG A 94 -22.99 -4.11 -0.87
N ASN A 95 -22.36 -5.14 -1.42
CA ASN A 95 -20.92 -5.24 -1.53
C ASN A 95 -20.34 -4.13 -2.42
N PHE A 96 -21.03 -3.79 -3.51
CA PHE A 96 -20.65 -2.66 -4.37
C PHE A 96 -20.71 -1.32 -3.60
N GLU A 97 -21.78 -1.08 -2.85
CA GLU A 97 -21.93 0.13 -2.04
C GLU A 97 -20.88 0.23 -0.94
N ILE A 98 -20.58 -0.89 -0.26
CA ILE A 98 -19.52 -0.99 0.74
C ILE A 98 -18.17 -0.65 0.11
N GLY A 99 -17.84 -1.25 -1.03
CA GLY A 99 -16.60 -0.99 -1.75
C GLY A 99 -16.46 0.49 -2.16
N ARG A 100 -17.53 1.08 -2.69
CA ARG A 100 -17.56 2.51 -3.06
C ARG A 100 -17.34 3.41 -1.83
N ARG A 101 -18.05 3.15 -0.73
CA ARG A 101 -17.91 3.93 0.52
C ARG A 101 -16.51 3.79 1.12
N TYR A 102 -15.96 2.57 1.12
CA TYR A 102 -14.61 2.30 1.57
C TYR A 102 -13.59 3.11 0.75
N ASN A 103 -13.66 3.04 -0.57
CA ASN A 103 -12.76 3.78 -1.46
C ASN A 103 -12.85 5.30 -1.23
N SER A 104 -14.08 5.81 -1.08
CA SER A 104 -14.29 7.23 -0.77
C SER A 104 -13.65 7.64 0.56
N LYS A 105 -13.87 6.87 1.63
CA LYS A 105 -13.29 7.16 2.95
C LYS A 105 -11.77 7.04 2.95
N MET A 106 -11.22 6.06 2.25
CA MET A 106 -9.77 5.90 2.10
C MET A 106 -9.13 7.06 1.35
N ALA A 107 -9.79 7.55 0.28
CA ALA A 107 -9.33 8.73 -0.43
C ALA A 107 -9.36 9.98 0.46
N THR A 108 -10.43 10.19 1.23
CA THR A 108 -10.52 11.30 2.19
C THR A 108 -9.39 11.23 3.22
N SER A 109 -9.20 10.08 3.88
CA SER A 109 -8.14 9.91 4.89
C SER A 109 -6.74 10.11 4.31
N HIS A 110 -6.51 9.65 3.07
CA HIS A 110 -5.25 9.90 2.37
C HIS A 110 -5.03 11.40 2.12
N ASN A 111 -6.03 12.10 1.60
CA ASN A 111 -5.94 13.53 1.32
C ASN A 111 -5.69 14.35 2.59
N GLU A 112 -6.37 14.03 3.69
CA GLU A 112 -6.13 14.65 5.00
C GLU A 112 -4.68 14.48 5.47
N ARG A 113 -4.15 13.25 5.38
CA ARG A 113 -2.76 12.95 5.73
C ARG A 113 -1.78 13.70 4.82
N MET A 114 -2.04 13.76 3.52
CA MET A 114 -1.17 14.47 2.58
C MET A 114 -1.20 15.98 2.81
N ALA A 115 -2.36 16.55 3.13
CA ALA A 115 -2.50 17.96 3.47
C ALA A 115 -1.69 18.32 4.72
N ASP A 116 -1.81 17.52 5.78
CA ASP A 116 -1.04 17.67 7.01
C ASP A 116 0.49 17.55 6.77
N LEU A 117 0.93 16.53 6.03
CA LEU A 117 2.35 16.37 5.69
C LEU A 117 2.88 17.55 4.87
N THR A 118 2.11 18.03 3.89
CA THR A 118 2.50 19.19 3.06
C THR A 118 2.62 20.44 3.91
N MET A 119 1.70 20.66 4.85
CA MET A 119 1.76 21.78 5.78
C MET A 119 3.00 21.71 6.68
N LYS A 120 3.31 20.53 7.23
CA LYS A 120 4.52 20.31 8.04
C LYS A 120 5.81 20.61 7.26
N ILE A 121 5.87 20.20 5.99
CA ILE A 121 7.01 20.51 5.10
C ILE A 121 7.16 22.01 4.90
N LYS A 122 6.06 22.71 4.57
CA LYS A 122 6.08 24.17 4.39
C LYS A 122 6.54 24.90 5.65
N LEU A 123 5.95 24.57 6.80
CA LEU A 123 6.32 25.17 8.07
C LEU A 123 7.79 24.91 8.45
N ARG A 124 8.30 23.70 8.16
CA ARG A 124 9.72 23.38 8.33
C ARG A 124 10.60 24.25 7.44
N ASP A 125 10.27 24.37 6.16
CA ASP A 125 11.06 25.13 5.19
C ASP A 125 11.06 26.63 5.52
N ASP A 126 9.91 27.16 5.92
CA ASP A 126 9.76 28.53 6.43
C ASP A 126 10.63 28.74 7.67
N ALA A 127 10.59 27.81 8.65
CA ALA A 127 11.41 27.90 9.85
C ALA A 127 12.92 27.90 9.54
N ILE A 128 13.37 27.08 8.59
CA ILE A 128 14.78 27.06 8.16
C ILE A 128 15.16 28.40 7.51
N ALA A 129 14.27 29.00 6.70
CA ALA A 129 14.53 30.28 6.05
C ALA A 129 14.71 31.44 7.06
N HIS A 130 14.06 31.36 8.22
CA HIS A 130 14.17 32.37 9.28
C HIS A 130 15.42 32.21 10.16
N LEU A 131 16.20 31.13 10.02
CA LEU A 131 17.46 30.96 10.76
C LEU A 131 18.58 31.85 10.19
N PRO A 132 19.58 32.24 10.99
CA PRO A 132 20.81 32.86 10.48
C PRO A 132 21.53 31.95 9.46
N GLU A 133 22.14 32.53 8.44
CA GLU A 133 22.72 31.81 7.28
C GLU A 133 23.70 30.69 7.67
N LEU A 134 24.53 30.90 8.70
CA LEU A 134 25.47 29.91 9.21
C LEU A 134 24.77 28.62 9.69
N LEU A 135 23.58 28.73 10.28
CA LEU A 135 22.83 27.60 10.82
C LEU A 135 21.93 26.94 9.77
N GLN A 136 21.56 27.66 8.71
CA GLN A 136 20.73 27.11 7.63
C GLN A 136 21.42 25.93 6.94
N HIS A 137 22.74 26.04 6.68
CA HIS A 137 23.49 24.97 6.03
C HIS A 137 23.51 23.69 6.87
N ALA A 138 23.70 23.80 8.19
CA ALA A 138 23.67 22.66 9.09
C ALA A 138 22.26 22.04 9.19
N ALA A 139 21.21 22.86 9.25
CA ALA A 139 19.82 22.40 9.34
C ALA A 139 19.32 21.65 8.09
N ARG A 140 19.89 21.94 6.91
CA ARG A 140 19.53 21.25 5.65
C ARG A 140 20.19 19.88 5.50
N GLN A 141 21.18 19.54 6.31
CA GLN A 141 21.82 18.24 6.24
C GLN A 141 20.87 17.16 6.78
N PRO A 142 20.64 16.06 6.03
CA PRO A 142 19.78 14.99 6.50
C PRO A 142 20.44 14.22 7.65
N ASP A 143 19.71 14.06 8.76
CA ASP A 143 20.13 13.18 9.84
C ASP A 143 20.12 11.71 9.38
N ARG A 144 21.24 11.02 9.58
CA ARG A 144 21.42 9.61 9.23
C ARG A 144 21.29 8.67 10.42
N ASN A 145 21.07 9.21 11.61
CA ASN A 145 20.89 8.39 12.79
C ASN A 145 19.58 7.58 12.69
N PRO A 146 19.60 6.28 13.07
CA PRO A 146 18.38 5.51 13.14
C PRO A 146 17.45 6.04 14.24
N PRO A 147 16.13 5.84 14.13
CA PRO A 147 15.21 6.09 15.22
C PRO A 147 15.62 5.31 16.48
N PRO A 148 15.33 5.82 17.68
CA PRO A 148 15.74 5.16 18.91
C PRO A 148 14.99 3.82 19.09
N LEU A 149 15.74 2.77 19.43
CA LEU A 149 15.24 1.39 19.50
C LEU A 149 14.22 1.16 20.64
N ASN A 150 14.17 2.06 21.61
CA ASN A 150 13.21 2.01 22.73
C ASN A 150 11.81 2.53 22.35
N ARG A 151 11.60 3.01 21.12
CA ARG A 151 10.27 3.45 20.66
C ARG A 151 9.35 2.25 20.48
N ARG A 152 8.40 2.09 21.41
CA ARG A 152 7.39 1.03 21.35
C ARG A 152 6.38 1.29 20.23
N VAL A 153 6.03 0.23 19.50
CA VAL A 153 4.87 0.24 18.58
C VAL A 153 3.60 0.06 19.41
N ALA A 154 2.55 0.79 19.04
CA ALA A 154 1.25 0.65 19.67
C ALA A 154 0.78 -0.81 19.55
N THR A 155 0.49 -1.42 20.70
CA THR A 155 -0.04 -2.79 20.79
C THR A 155 -1.55 -2.72 21.00
N TYR A 156 -2.30 -3.71 20.52
CA TYR A 156 -3.77 -3.74 20.69
C TYR A 156 -4.19 -3.66 22.16
N THR A 157 -3.47 -4.35 23.04
CA THR A 157 -3.67 -4.33 24.50
C THR A 157 -2.50 -3.59 25.15
N PRO A 158 -2.74 -2.65 26.08
CA PRO A 158 -1.65 -1.96 26.78
C PRO A 158 -0.83 -2.94 27.65
N PRO A 159 0.46 -2.66 27.90
CA PRO A 159 1.29 -3.49 28.76
C PRO A 159 0.83 -3.40 30.22
N ILE A 160 1.08 -4.47 30.98
CA ILE A 160 0.84 -4.51 32.43
C ILE A 160 1.83 -3.53 33.09
N PRO A 161 1.36 -2.63 33.98
CA PRO A 161 2.23 -1.66 34.63
C PRO A 161 3.25 -2.35 35.53
N GLY A 162 4.53 -1.97 35.40
CA GLY A 162 5.63 -2.52 36.20
C GLY A 162 6.00 -3.97 35.89
N PHE A 163 5.43 -4.57 34.83
CA PHE A 163 5.81 -5.92 34.42
C PHE A 163 7.04 -5.86 33.50
N ASP A 164 8.18 -6.29 34.02
CA ASP A 164 9.39 -6.52 33.25
C ASP A 164 9.61 -8.02 33.04
N LYS A 165 9.70 -8.46 31.77
CA LYS A 165 9.88 -9.88 31.41
C LYS A 165 11.11 -10.52 32.07
N LYS A 166 12.13 -9.72 32.35
CA LYS A 166 13.40 -10.16 32.96
C LYS A 166 13.20 -10.75 34.36
N ASP A 167 12.24 -10.23 35.11
CA ASP A 167 11.97 -10.69 36.49
C ASP A 167 11.42 -12.11 36.55
N TYR A 168 10.90 -12.61 35.41
CA TYR A 168 10.25 -13.91 35.30
C TYR A 168 11.05 -14.91 34.45
N GLY A 169 12.33 -14.65 34.17
CA GLY A 169 13.17 -15.54 33.38
C GLY A 169 12.72 -15.69 31.91
N LEU A 170 11.84 -14.81 31.43
CA LEU A 170 11.39 -14.75 30.03
C LEU A 170 12.32 -13.83 29.23
N SER A 171 13.63 -14.05 29.34
CA SER A 171 14.63 -13.33 28.53
C SER A 171 14.65 -13.92 27.13
N ASP A 172 14.44 -13.06 26.13
CA ASP A 172 14.40 -13.45 24.72
C ASP A 172 15.73 -14.09 24.22
N ASP A 173 16.83 -13.99 25.00
CA ASP A 173 18.17 -14.48 24.68
C ASP A 173 18.34 -16.02 24.84
N GLU A 174 17.77 -16.60 25.90
CA GLU A 174 17.82 -18.06 26.17
C GLU A 174 17.00 -18.84 25.13
N ASP A 175 15.86 -18.28 24.73
CA ASP A 175 14.99 -18.86 23.70
C ASP A 175 15.63 -18.79 22.32
N ALA A 176 16.41 -17.75 22.01
CA ALA A 176 17.09 -17.60 20.74
C ALA A 176 18.21 -18.63 20.56
N GLU A 177 19.04 -18.86 21.58
CA GLU A 177 20.05 -19.93 21.56
C GLU A 177 19.41 -21.31 21.56
N ALA A 178 18.36 -21.54 22.35
CA ALA A 178 17.62 -22.80 22.33
C ALA A 178 16.91 -23.07 20.98
N GLN A 179 16.48 -22.02 20.27
CA GLN A 179 15.90 -22.15 18.92
C GLN A 179 16.99 -22.39 17.86
N LEU A 180 18.14 -21.73 17.96
CA LEU A 180 19.29 -21.93 17.08
C LEU A 180 19.90 -23.32 17.26
N ASN A 181 20.05 -23.79 18.50
CA ASN A 181 20.53 -25.14 18.82
C ASN A 181 19.54 -26.20 18.30
N ARG A 182 18.22 -25.98 18.45
CA ARG A 182 17.20 -26.85 17.84
C ARG A 182 17.26 -26.88 16.31
N PHE A 183 17.60 -25.77 15.65
CA PHE A 183 17.82 -25.73 14.20
C PHE A 183 19.12 -26.43 13.78
N ARG A 184 20.16 -26.34 14.61
CA ARG A 184 21.49 -26.89 14.36
C ARG A 184 21.55 -28.40 14.55
N ASP A 185 20.85 -28.92 15.56
CA ASP A 185 20.86 -30.34 15.91
C ASP A 185 19.95 -31.19 15.01
N GLY A 186 19.09 -30.56 14.20
CA GLY A 186 18.13 -31.26 13.37
C GLY A 186 17.05 -31.96 14.20
N TYR A 187 15.82 -32.02 13.66
CA TYR A 187 14.73 -32.76 14.31
C TYR A 187 15.06 -34.24 14.55
#